data_AF-A0A3S3QTN1-F1
#
_entry.id   AF-A0A3S3QTN1-F1
#
_cell.length_a   1.000
_cell.length_b   1.000
_cell.length_c   1.000
_cell.angle_alpha   90.00
_cell.angle_beta   90.00
_cell.angle_gamma   90.00
#
_symmetry.space_group_name_H-M   'P 1'
#
loop_
_entity.id
_entity.type
_entity.pdbx_description
1 polymer ?
#
loop_
_entity_poly.entity_id
_entity_poly.type
_entity_poly.pdbx_seq_one_letter_code
_entity_poly.pdbx_strand_id
1 'polypeptide(L)'
;MTQQTPALPETHLHELSSEPRQAQMTTTPETPTPETLSAEQPVSSIIVRAPRSPWWEFFLHFATFGFYTNFWLVVRVKEIKRLSGHPLKPWLWLFVPSLVFVQPFAFPKLDKILCKIEGNADIRHPDNRFNLWLAAVFLVSAFFWLSTEYATPNWLSLVALIFWSGLFSLFSQRLNTIKQQLSHVEFKGKSSGYAFWEWLIVILLTPITFGALIYASISPFMLNEISSLPDQTAYIDPNNHFQLTVHGDGWREVEVGSLSDGTAELELAGSVEDAFFLVFKTSPPITLNDIVDSRIAFIQTQYPDIKCHEERSLVQGQLAVMIHVMCEGQYMRDPVLQTITAFEKGNDTYELFGTLSTPKLTYSALSAEFKQMAKEFQPL
;
A
#
# COMPACT_ATOMS: atom_id res chain seq x y z
N MET A 1 5.40 -25.22 -37.83
CA MET A 1 4.18 -26.05 -37.86
C MET A 1 3.01 -25.14 -37.57
N THR A 2 2.26 -24.82 -38.61
CA THR A 2 1.14 -23.89 -38.63
C THR A 2 -0.14 -24.69 -38.45
N GLN A 3 -0.99 -24.37 -37.48
CA GLN A 3 -2.32 -24.97 -37.40
C GLN A 3 -3.40 -23.92 -37.11
N GLN A 4 -4.41 -23.99 -37.97
CA GLN A 4 -5.47 -23.03 -38.24
C GLN A 4 -6.59 -23.09 -37.20
N THR A 5 -7.14 -21.91 -36.93
CA THR A 5 -8.47 -21.66 -36.35
C THR A 5 -9.58 -22.11 -37.32
N PRO A 6 -10.74 -22.55 -36.80
CA PRO A 6 -12.00 -22.36 -37.51
C PRO A 6 -12.98 -21.50 -36.70
N ALA A 7 -13.70 -20.64 -37.43
CA ALA A 7 -14.76 -19.76 -37.00
C ALA A 7 -16.13 -20.25 -37.51
N LEU A 8 -17.19 -19.51 -37.08
CA LEU A 8 -18.60 -19.45 -37.51
C LEU A 8 -19.63 -20.36 -36.81
N PRO A 9 -20.95 -20.03 -36.80
CA PRO A 9 -21.61 -18.89 -37.50
C PRO A 9 -22.59 -18.03 -36.66
N GLU A 10 -22.82 -16.81 -37.19
CA GLU A 10 -23.96 -15.93 -36.92
C GLU A 10 -25.27 -16.53 -37.47
N THR A 11 -26.39 -16.25 -36.80
CA THR A 11 -27.73 -16.54 -37.33
C THR A 11 -28.58 -15.28 -37.33
N HIS A 12 -29.09 -14.98 -38.52
CA HIS A 12 -29.95 -13.86 -38.89
C HIS A 12 -31.44 -14.19 -38.73
N LEU A 13 -32.23 -13.12 -38.58
CA LEU A 13 -33.60 -12.89 -39.10
C LEU A 13 -34.77 -13.74 -38.57
N HIS A 14 -35.77 -13.06 -37.97
CA HIS A 14 -37.01 -12.80 -38.71
C HIS A 14 -37.90 -11.71 -38.06
N GLU A 15 -38.33 -10.83 -38.95
CA GLU A 15 -39.23 -9.68 -38.85
C GLU A 15 -40.65 -10.13 -39.23
N LEU A 16 -41.69 -9.57 -38.59
CA LEU A 16 -43.12 -9.47 -39.03
C LEU A 16 -43.94 -9.02 -37.80
N SER A 17 -45.00 -8.22 -37.84
CA SER A 17 -45.64 -7.30 -38.79
C SER A 17 -46.95 -6.83 -38.10
N SER A 18 -47.41 -5.61 -38.41
CA SER A 18 -48.82 -5.11 -38.46
C SER A 18 -49.69 -5.18 -37.19
N GLU A 19 -50.57 -4.25 -36.83
CA GLU A 19 -51.00 -2.89 -37.21
C GLU A 19 -52.06 -2.49 -36.14
N PRO A 20 -52.48 -1.22 -36.03
CA PRO A 20 -53.35 -0.73 -34.97
C PRO A 20 -54.85 -0.77 -35.32
N ARG A 21 -55.72 -0.79 -34.32
CA ARG A 21 -57.15 -0.50 -34.48
C ARG A 21 -57.59 0.56 -33.49
N GLN A 22 -57.88 1.75 -34.03
CA GLN A 22 -58.69 2.78 -33.38
C GLN A 22 -60.18 2.41 -33.48
N ALA A 23 -60.94 2.75 -32.44
CA ALA A 23 -62.35 3.09 -32.55
C ALA A 23 -62.72 4.12 -31.48
N GLN A 24 -63.13 5.31 -31.96
CA GLN A 24 -63.82 6.39 -31.24
C GLN A 24 -65.32 6.09 -31.08
N MET A 25 -65.98 6.89 -30.23
CA MET A 25 -67.43 7.19 -30.04
C MET A 25 -67.88 6.88 -28.60
N THR A 26 -68.56 7.72 -27.80
CA THR A 26 -69.29 8.99 -27.98
C THR A 26 -69.48 9.66 -26.60
N THR A 27 -69.57 11.00 -26.58
CA THR A 27 -69.97 11.91 -25.49
C THR A 27 -71.37 11.61 -24.91
N THR A 28 -71.77 12.01 -23.70
CA THR A 28 -72.31 13.33 -23.27
C THR A 28 -72.65 13.28 -21.73
N PRO A 29 -73.16 14.33 -21.04
CA PRO A 29 -72.43 15.04 -19.98
C PRO A 29 -73.14 15.08 -18.61
N GLU A 30 -72.40 15.09 -17.49
CA GLU A 30 -72.93 15.59 -16.21
C GLU A 30 -71.84 16.32 -15.41
N THR A 31 -72.21 17.48 -14.87
CA THR A 31 -71.49 18.38 -13.95
C THR A 31 -72.61 19.17 -13.27
N PRO A 32 -72.55 19.61 -11.99
CA PRO A 32 -71.37 19.71 -11.09
C PRO A 32 -71.60 19.19 -9.65
N THR A 33 -70.53 18.78 -8.97
CA THR A 33 -70.40 18.92 -7.51
C THR A 33 -68.95 19.28 -7.18
N PRO A 34 -68.70 20.25 -6.29
CA PRO A 34 -67.38 20.86 -6.12
C PRO A 34 -66.51 20.00 -5.19
N GLU A 35 -65.57 19.25 -5.76
CA GLU A 35 -64.49 18.64 -4.98
C GLU A 35 -63.37 19.66 -4.76
N THR A 36 -63.43 20.24 -3.57
CA THR A 36 -62.35 20.24 -2.58
C THR A 36 -60.93 20.41 -3.12
N LEU A 37 -60.38 21.57 -2.79
CA LEU A 37 -58.96 21.93 -2.75
C LEU A 37 -57.99 20.77 -2.91
N SER A 38 -57.15 20.89 -3.95
CA SER A 38 -55.90 20.19 -4.17
C SER A 38 -55.25 19.70 -2.88
N ALA A 39 -55.35 18.40 -2.65
CA ALA A 39 -54.45 17.71 -1.73
C ALA A 39 -53.04 17.81 -2.31
N GLU A 40 -52.23 18.66 -1.69
CA GLU A 40 -50.79 18.72 -1.84
C GLU A 40 -50.23 17.29 -1.70
N GLN A 41 -49.77 16.70 -2.80
CA GLN A 41 -49.12 15.39 -2.73
C GLN A 41 -47.89 15.51 -1.83
N PRO A 42 -47.73 14.65 -0.80
CA PRO A 42 -46.58 14.72 0.08
C PRO A 42 -45.33 14.44 -0.75
N VAL A 43 -44.44 15.42 -0.85
CA VAL A 43 -43.10 15.24 -1.41
C VAL A 43 -42.44 14.12 -0.61
N SER A 44 -42.28 12.95 -1.22
CA SER A 44 -41.72 11.78 -0.56
C SER A 44 -40.31 12.11 -0.07
N SER A 45 -40.12 12.19 1.24
CA SER A 45 -38.84 12.52 1.86
C SER A 45 -37.82 11.42 1.59
N ILE A 46 -36.61 11.81 1.20
CA ILE A 46 -35.52 10.87 0.93
C ILE A 46 -34.81 10.57 2.25
N ILE A 47 -34.80 9.30 2.66
CA ILE A 47 -34.13 8.89 3.89
C ILE A 47 -32.62 8.68 3.66
N VAL A 48 -31.80 9.48 4.35
CA VAL A 48 -30.32 9.44 4.27
C VAL A 48 -29.72 9.33 5.68
N ARG A 49 -28.49 8.83 5.82
CA ARG A 49 -27.83 8.80 7.15
C ARG A 49 -27.59 10.21 7.67
N ALA A 50 -27.60 10.39 8.99
CA ALA A 50 -27.24 11.66 9.59
C ALA A 50 -25.81 12.12 9.22
N PRO A 51 -25.54 13.43 9.14
CA PRO A 51 -24.20 13.98 8.98
C PRO A 51 -23.27 13.51 10.12
N ARG A 52 -22.01 13.22 9.81
CA ARG A 52 -21.00 12.78 10.79
C ARG A 52 -19.89 13.82 10.94
N SER A 53 -19.25 13.92 12.10
CA SER A 53 -18.11 14.84 12.25
C SER A 53 -16.94 14.41 11.35
N PRO A 54 -16.39 15.30 10.51
CA PRO A 54 -15.23 15.01 9.65
C PRO A 54 -13.98 14.59 10.43
N TRP A 55 -13.82 15.07 11.66
CA TRP A 55 -12.67 14.73 12.53
C TRP A 55 -12.62 13.25 12.86
N TRP A 56 -13.77 12.60 13.03
CA TRP A 56 -13.78 11.18 13.32
C TRP A 56 -13.57 10.33 12.07
N GLU A 57 -14.03 10.82 10.91
CA GLU A 57 -13.72 10.17 9.63
C GLU A 57 -12.20 10.16 9.42
N PHE A 58 -11.50 11.23 9.81
CA PHE A 58 -10.04 11.33 9.72
C PHE A 58 -9.38 10.16 10.45
N PHE A 59 -9.72 9.97 11.73
CA PHE A 59 -9.13 8.90 12.54
C PHE A 59 -9.47 7.51 12.03
N LEU A 60 -10.66 7.31 11.44
CA LEU A 60 -11.00 6.02 10.81
C LEU A 60 -10.18 5.75 9.55
N HIS A 61 -10.03 6.75 8.67
CA HIS A 61 -9.17 6.61 7.50
C HIS A 61 -7.72 6.34 7.90
N PHE A 62 -7.23 7.04 8.93
CA PHE A 62 -5.87 6.91 9.44
C PHE A 62 -5.64 5.54 10.09
N ALA A 63 -6.45 5.18 11.10
CA ALA A 63 -6.28 3.96 11.90
C ALA A 63 -6.48 2.66 11.10
N THR A 64 -7.10 2.74 9.92
CA THR A 64 -7.30 1.59 9.03
C THR A 64 -6.37 1.60 7.83
N PHE A 65 -5.32 2.42 7.81
CA PHE A 65 -4.38 2.53 6.69
C PHE A 65 -5.10 2.77 5.35
N GLY A 66 -6.18 3.55 5.36
CA GLY A 66 -6.98 3.83 4.18
C GLY A 66 -7.94 2.71 3.74
N PHE A 67 -7.92 1.51 4.32
CA PHE A 67 -8.86 0.43 3.95
C PHE A 67 -10.32 0.84 4.12
N TYR A 68 -10.63 1.59 5.19
CA TYR A 68 -11.96 2.14 5.43
C TYR A 68 -12.50 2.96 4.25
N THR A 69 -11.60 3.65 3.53
CA THR A 69 -11.95 4.53 2.40
C THR A 69 -12.74 3.82 1.31
N ASN A 70 -12.37 2.57 1.00
CA ASN A 70 -13.04 1.77 -0.02
C ASN A 70 -14.51 1.52 0.35
N PHE A 71 -14.78 1.09 1.59
CA PHE A 71 -16.14 0.85 2.08
C PHE A 71 -16.92 2.14 2.27
N TRP A 72 -16.27 3.17 2.81
CA TRP A 72 -16.84 4.49 2.99
C TRP A 72 -17.36 5.06 1.67
N LEU A 73 -16.56 4.97 0.60
CA LEU A 73 -16.93 5.51 -0.71
C LEU A 73 -18.14 4.79 -1.31
N VAL A 74 -18.23 3.46 -1.16
CA VAL A 74 -19.43 2.68 -1.56
C VAL A 74 -20.68 3.20 -0.86
N VAL A 75 -20.61 3.44 0.46
CA VAL A 75 -21.74 3.96 1.24
C VAL A 75 -22.12 5.36 0.77
N ARG A 76 -21.14 6.27 0.60
CA ARG A 76 -21.40 7.66 0.18
C ARG A 76 -21.97 7.74 -1.23
N VAL A 77 -21.46 6.94 -2.15
CA VAL A 77 -21.98 6.88 -3.52
C VAL A 77 -23.40 6.32 -3.54
N LYS A 78 -23.74 5.36 -2.68
CA LYS A 78 -25.11 4.87 -2.53
C LYS A 78 -26.04 5.98 -2.01
N GLU A 79 -25.57 6.86 -1.14
CA GLU A 79 -26.32 8.06 -0.70
C GLU A 79 -26.48 9.05 -1.85
N ILE A 80 -25.40 9.40 -2.55
CA ILE A 80 -25.43 10.34 -3.70
C ILE A 80 -26.35 9.83 -4.80
N LYS A 81 -26.37 8.52 -5.06
CA LYS A 81 -27.31 7.89 -6.00
C LYS A 81 -28.76 8.17 -5.63
N ARG A 82 -29.12 8.08 -4.34
CA ARG A 82 -30.48 8.34 -3.86
C ARG A 82 -30.83 9.82 -3.98
N LEU A 83 -29.89 10.71 -3.68
CA LEU A 83 -30.09 12.15 -3.73
C LEU A 83 -30.21 12.69 -5.16
N SER A 84 -29.40 12.19 -6.10
CA SER A 84 -29.36 12.69 -7.48
C SER A 84 -30.30 11.97 -8.44
N GLY A 85 -30.78 10.77 -8.11
CA GLY A 85 -31.47 9.89 -9.06
C GLY A 85 -30.58 9.36 -10.20
N HIS A 86 -29.29 9.72 -10.25
CA HIS A 86 -28.38 9.27 -11.31
C HIS A 86 -28.05 7.78 -11.17
N PRO A 87 -27.88 7.04 -12.30
CA PRO A 87 -27.64 5.60 -12.29
C PRO A 87 -26.19 5.25 -11.90
N LEU A 88 -25.78 5.59 -10.68
CA LEU A 88 -24.50 5.17 -10.12
C LEU A 88 -24.55 3.68 -9.72
N LYS A 89 -23.42 2.98 -9.86
CA LYS A 89 -23.21 1.60 -9.42
C LYS A 89 -22.29 1.61 -8.18
N PRO A 90 -22.81 1.64 -6.94
CA PRO A 90 -21.98 1.89 -5.75
C PRO A 90 -20.87 0.87 -5.53
N TRP A 91 -21.08 -0.40 -5.88
CA TRP A 91 -20.09 -1.45 -5.67
C TRP A 91 -18.79 -1.24 -6.48
N LEU A 92 -18.86 -0.58 -7.65
CA LEU A 92 -17.66 -0.25 -8.44
C LEU A 92 -16.73 0.73 -7.71
N TRP A 93 -17.28 1.54 -6.80
CA TRP A 93 -16.53 2.53 -6.04
C TRP A 93 -15.69 1.93 -4.93
N LEU A 94 -15.85 0.63 -4.64
CA LEU A 94 -14.96 -0.11 -3.75
C LEU A 94 -13.52 -0.09 -4.27
N PHE A 95 -13.32 -0.11 -5.58
CA PHE A 95 -11.99 -0.24 -6.19
C PHE A 95 -11.34 1.11 -6.51
N VAL A 96 -12.12 2.19 -6.58
CA VAL A 96 -11.65 3.52 -7.04
C VAL A 96 -10.48 4.05 -6.20
N PRO A 97 -10.50 3.99 -4.85
CA PRO A 97 -9.37 4.47 -4.06
C PRO A 97 -8.08 3.69 -4.31
N SER A 98 -8.19 2.39 -4.63
CA SER A 98 -7.05 1.50 -4.85
C SER A 98 -6.54 1.51 -6.30
N LEU A 99 -7.31 2.06 -7.25
CA LEU A 99 -6.97 2.08 -8.68
C LEU A 99 -6.66 3.52 -9.14
N VAL A 100 -5.39 3.94 -8.99
CA VAL A 100 -4.93 5.30 -9.29
C VAL A 100 -5.35 5.79 -10.69
N PHE A 101 -5.30 4.93 -11.71
CA PHE A 101 -5.66 5.27 -13.09
C PHE A 101 -7.16 5.51 -13.30
N VAL A 102 -8.02 4.99 -12.43
CA VAL A 102 -9.48 5.15 -12.52
C VAL A 102 -9.94 6.47 -11.89
N GLN A 103 -9.21 6.95 -10.88
CA GLN A 103 -9.52 8.18 -10.15
C GLN A 103 -9.74 9.43 -11.03
N PRO A 104 -8.87 9.75 -12.03
CA PRO A 104 -9.06 10.93 -12.88
C PRO A 104 -10.32 10.88 -13.74
N PHE A 105 -10.96 9.73 -13.90
CA PHE A 105 -12.23 9.60 -14.62
C PHE A 105 -13.43 9.51 -13.67
N ALA A 106 -13.28 8.76 -12.57
CA ALA A 106 -14.35 8.53 -11.61
C ALA A 106 -14.71 9.80 -10.84
N PHE A 107 -13.73 10.47 -10.23
CA PHE A 107 -13.99 11.61 -9.34
C PHE A 107 -14.57 12.83 -10.05
N PRO A 108 -14.12 13.24 -11.27
CA PRO A 108 -14.80 14.31 -12.00
C PRO A 108 -16.25 13.99 -12.35
N LYS A 109 -16.57 12.72 -12.62
CA LYS A 109 -17.96 12.30 -12.85
C LYS A 109 -18.79 12.43 -11.57
N LEU A 110 -18.21 12.12 -10.40
CA LEU A 110 -18.87 12.32 -9.11
C LEU A 110 -19.11 13.79 -8.83
N ASP A 111 -18.11 14.63 -9.10
CA ASP A 111 -18.19 16.07 -8.89
C ASP A 111 -19.29 16.71 -9.71
N LYS A 112 -19.39 16.38 -11.00
CA LYS A 112 -20.50 16.84 -11.85
C LYS A 112 -21.87 16.48 -11.28
N ILE A 113 -21.99 15.34 -10.60
CA ILE A 113 -23.24 14.94 -9.95
C ILE A 113 -23.46 15.75 -8.67
N LEU A 114 -22.41 15.98 -7.87
CA LEU A 114 -22.48 16.81 -6.67
C LEU A 114 -22.83 18.27 -7.00
N CYS A 115 -22.18 18.87 -8.00
CA CYS A 115 -22.48 20.22 -8.47
C CYS A 115 -23.93 20.37 -8.95
N LYS A 116 -24.52 19.32 -9.55
CA LYS A 116 -25.95 19.33 -9.91
C LYS A 116 -26.85 19.32 -8.67
N ILE A 117 -26.52 18.52 -7.66
CA ILE A 117 -27.26 18.51 -6.39
C ILE A 117 -27.14 19.88 -5.71
N GLU A 118 -25.93 20.43 -5.65
CA GLU A 118 -25.63 21.75 -5.08
C GLU A 118 -26.38 22.87 -5.80
N GLY A 119 -26.38 22.86 -7.13
CA GLY A 119 -27.10 23.84 -7.96
C GLY A 119 -28.62 23.80 -7.76
N ASN A 120 -29.20 22.61 -7.56
CA ASN A 120 -30.62 22.44 -7.27
C ASN A 120 -31.02 22.94 -5.86
N ALA A 121 -30.04 23.07 -4.96
CA ALA A 121 -30.24 23.47 -3.56
C ALA A 121 -29.71 24.89 -3.26
N ASP A 122 -29.31 25.65 -4.29
CA ASP A 122 -28.68 26.98 -4.20
C ASP A 122 -27.44 27.01 -3.29
N ILE A 123 -26.68 25.92 -3.29
CA ILE A 123 -25.44 25.78 -2.51
C ILE A 123 -24.27 26.19 -3.41
N ARG A 124 -23.57 27.28 -3.06
CA ARG A 124 -22.36 27.69 -3.79
C ARG A 124 -21.12 27.01 -3.21
N HIS A 125 -20.51 26.13 -3.99
CA HIS A 125 -19.17 25.61 -3.72
C HIS A 125 -18.19 26.09 -4.80
N PRO A 126 -17.00 26.60 -4.46
CA PRO A 126 -16.06 27.08 -5.47
C PRO A 126 -15.38 25.91 -6.19
N ASP A 127 -15.55 25.86 -7.52
CA ASP A 127 -15.06 24.80 -8.42
C ASP A 127 -13.57 24.45 -8.23
N ASN A 128 -12.74 25.47 -7.95
CA ASN A 128 -11.29 25.28 -7.79
C ASN A 128 -10.91 24.38 -6.60
N ARG A 129 -11.74 24.30 -5.56
CA ARG A 129 -11.45 23.47 -4.39
C ARG A 129 -11.51 21.97 -4.71
N PHE A 130 -12.45 21.57 -5.57
CA PHE A 130 -12.57 20.16 -5.94
C PHE A 130 -11.42 19.71 -6.85
N ASN A 131 -11.01 20.56 -7.79
CA ASN A 131 -9.86 20.27 -8.65
C ASN A 131 -8.57 20.11 -7.83
N LEU A 132 -8.35 20.97 -6.83
CA LEU A 132 -7.22 20.84 -5.90
C LEU A 132 -7.30 19.55 -5.08
N TRP A 133 -8.49 19.22 -4.55
CA TRP A 133 -8.72 17.98 -3.82
C TRP A 133 -8.43 16.75 -4.69
N LEU A 134 -8.92 16.75 -5.93
CA LEU A 134 -8.71 15.67 -6.89
C LEU A 134 -7.22 15.48 -7.21
N ALA A 135 -6.51 16.57 -7.49
CA ALA A 135 -5.07 16.54 -7.73
C ALA A 135 -4.32 15.96 -6.52
N ALA A 136 -4.68 16.39 -5.31
CA ALA A 136 -4.07 15.89 -4.08
C ALA A 136 -4.36 14.39 -3.84
N VAL A 137 -5.61 13.94 -4.04
CA VAL A 137 -5.96 12.50 -3.93
C VAL A 137 -5.16 11.68 -4.93
N PHE A 138 -5.09 12.14 -6.18
CA PHE A 138 -4.32 11.46 -7.22
C PHE A 138 -2.83 11.38 -6.89
N LEU A 139 -2.22 12.47 -6.42
CA LEU A 139 -0.81 12.50 -6.03
C LEU A 139 -0.52 11.55 -4.87
N VAL A 140 -1.38 11.53 -3.83
CA VAL A 140 -1.21 10.63 -2.68
C VAL A 140 -1.42 9.16 -3.09
N SER A 141 -2.39 8.86 -3.95
CA SER A 141 -2.56 7.51 -4.50
C SER A 141 -1.41 7.09 -5.40
N ALA A 142 -0.89 7.99 -6.22
CA ALA A 142 0.28 7.74 -7.05
C ALA A 142 1.52 7.48 -6.19
N PHE A 143 1.69 8.21 -5.10
CA PHE A 143 2.74 7.94 -4.12
C PHE A 143 2.63 6.53 -3.55
N PHE A 144 1.46 6.12 -3.03
CA PHE A 144 1.30 4.76 -2.50
C PHE A 144 1.51 3.66 -3.56
N TRP A 145 1.15 3.92 -4.82
CA TRP A 145 1.43 3.00 -5.91
C TRP A 145 2.93 2.95 -6.25
N LEU A 146 3.63 4.08 -6.24
CA LEU A 146 5.07 4.13 -6.46
C LEU A 146 5.86 3.50 -5.31
N SER A 147 5.41 3.64 -4.06
CA SER A 147 6.06 3.05 -2.90
C SER A 147 5.96 1.52 -2.86
N THR A 148 5.09 0.90 -3.67
CA THR A 148 5.10 -0.57 -3.85
C THR A 148 6.16 -1.04 -4.86
N GLU A 149 6.75 -0.12 -5.62
CA GLU A 149 7.77 -0.43 -6.64
C GLU A 149 9.16 0.07 -6.22
N TYR A 150 9.22 1.15 -5.43
CA TYR A 150 10.43 1.77 -4.91
C TYR A 150 10.45 1.78 -3.39
N ALA A 151 11.63 1.54 -2.80
CA ALA A 151 11.85 1.81 -1.40
C ALA A 151 11.75 3.33 -1.15
N THR A 152 10.82 3.72 -0.29
CA THR A 152 10.65 5.10 0.15
C THR A 152 10.83 5.17 1.66
N PRO A 153 11.44 6.24 2.20
CA PRO A 153 11.50 6.44 3.64
C PRO A 153 10.13 6.31 4.31
N ASN A 154 10.05 5.53 5.40
CA ASN A 154 8.80 5.23 6.11
C ASN A 154 8.03 6.48 6.57
N TRP A 155 8.73 7.58 6.88
CA TRP A 155 8.10 8.85 7.26
C TRP A 155 7.24 9.45 6.14
N LEU A 156 7.58 9.21 4.87
CA LEU A 156 6.75 9.65 3.75
C LEU A 156 5.41 8.92 3.73
N SER A 157 5.39 7.63 4.07
CA SER A 157 4.16 6.84 4.20
C SER A 157 3.27 7.37 5.32
N LEU A 158 3.85 7.76 6.47
CA LEU A 158 3.12 8.42 7.55
C LEU A 158 2.49 9.74 7.08
N VAL A 159 3.27 10.61 6.43
CA VAL A 159 2.80 11.89 5.90
C VAL A 159 1.70 11.68 4.87
N ALA A 160 1.89 10.77 3.92
CA ALA A 160 0.91 10.42 2.89
C ALA A 160 -0.41 9.92 3.51
N LEU A 161 -0.35 9.11 4.57
CA LEU A 161 -1.54 8.63 5.27
C LEU A 161 -2.31 9.74 6.01
N ILE A 162 -1.59 10.69 6.62
CA ILE A 162 -2.19 11.89 7.22
C ILE A 162 -2.90 12.72 6.15
N PHE A 163 -2.22 12.98 5.01
CA PHE A 163 -2.81 13.70 3.88
C PHE A 163 -4.03 12.98 3.32
N TRP A 164 -3.94 11.67 3.09
CA TRP A 164 -5.04 10.83 2.63
C TRP A 164 -6.27 10.97 3.53
N SER A 165 -6.06 10.80 4.83
CA SER A 165 -7.12 10.89 5.84
C SER A 165 -7.75 12.29 5.88
N GLY A 166 -6.93 13.33 5.78
CA GLY A 166 -7.38 14.72 5.69
C GLY A 166 -8.23 14.98 4.44
N LEU A 167 -7.81 14.47 3.28
CA LEU A 167 -8.54 14.63 2.03
C LEU A 167 -9.93 14.00 2.10
N PHE A 168 -10.06 12.76 2.58
CA PHE A 168 -11.37 12.12 2.68
C PHE A 168 -12.25 12.74 3.78
N SER A 169 -11.66 13.30 4.84
CA SER A 169 -12.39 14.13 5.80
C SER A 169 -12.96 15.41 5.19
N LEU A 170 -12.18 16.12 4.36
CA LEU A 170 -12.66 17.29 3.62
C LEU A 170 -13.80 16.92 2.67
N PHE A 171 -13.68 15.76 1.99
CA PHE A 171 -14.75 15.28 1.12
C PHE A 171 -16.00 14.92 1.92
N SER A 172 -15.85 14.29 3.09
CA SER A 172 -16.95 14.03 4.02
C SER A 172 -17.64 15.32 4.47
N GLN A 173 -16.85 16.37 4.78
CA GLN A 173 -17.38 17.69 5.15
C GLN A 173 -18.27 18.27 4.05
N ARG A 174 -17.82 18.25 2.79
CA ARG A 174 -18.64 18.71 1.65
C ARG A 174 -19.97 17.95 1.57
N LEU A 175 -19.93 16.62 1.64
CA LEU A 175 -21.14 15.79 1.60
C LEU A 175 -22.10 16.09 2.77
N ASN A 176 -21.56 16.35 3.96
CA ASN A 176 -22.37 16.71 5.13
C ASN A 176 -23.03 18.08 4.95
N THR A 177 -22.32 19.07 4.42
CA THR A 177 -22.89 20.40 4.10
C THR A 177 -24.03 20.28 3.09
N ILE A 178 -23.83 19.54 2.00
CA ILE A 178 -24.89 19.27 1.00
C ILE A 178 -26.12 18.67 1.68
N LYS A 179 -25.92 17.64 2.50
CA LYS A 179 -27.03 16.94 3.17
C LYS A 179 -27.81 17.83 4.13
N GLN A 180 -27.12 18.69 4.87
CA GLN A 180 -27.76 19.60 5.84
C GLN A 180 -28.60 20.71 5.18
N GLN A 181 -28.30 21.05 3.93
CA GLN A 181 -28.96 22.14 3.21
C GLN A 181 -30.12 21.66 2.31
N LEU A 182 -30.33 20.35 2.17
CA LEU A 182 -31.45 19.79 1.40
C LEU A 182 -32.73 19.72 2.24
N SER A 183 -33.80 20.37 1.76
CA SER A 183 -35.10 20.49 2.45
C SER A 183 -35.95 19.21 2.44
N HIS A 184 -35.70 18.28 1.53
CA HIS A 184 -36.49 17.06 1.31
C HIS A 184 -35.79 15.78 1.81
N VAL A 185 -34.88 15.92 2.78
CA VAL A 185 -34.07 14.82 3.33
C VAL A 185 -34.45 14.55 4.78
N GLU A 186 -34.85 13.32 5.07
CA GLU A 186 -35.01 12.83 6.43
C GLU A 186 -33.76 12.09 6.89
N PHE A 187 -33.25 12.44 8.07
CA PHE A 187 -32.08 11.79 8.63
C PHE A 187 -32.45 10.55 9.44
N LYS A 188 -31.87 9.41 9.07
CA LYS A 188 -31.96 8.16 9.84
C LYS A 188 -30.63 7.82 10.50
N GLY A 189 -30.69 7.34 11.74
CA GLY A 189 -29.53 6.92 12.53
C GLY A 189 -29.04 7.99 13.49
N LYS A 190 -27.95 7.69 14.21
CA LYS A 190 -27.40 8.59 15.24
C LYS A 190 -26.82 9.84 14.59
N SER A 191 -27.28 11.00 15.03
CA SER A 191 -26.75 12.32 14.65
C SER A 191 -25.41 12.62 15.31
N SER A 192 -25.09 11.94 16.41
CA SER A 192 -23.78 12.01 17.06
C SER A 192 -23.12 10.63 17.17
N GLY A 193 -21.89 10.56 16.69
CA GLY A 193 -20.98 9.44 16.92
C GLY A 193 -21.17 8.23 16.02
N TYR A 194 -20.30 7.26 16.27
CA TYR A 194 -20.18 6.01 15.54
C TYR A 194 -20.85 4.85 16.30
N ALA A 195 -20.97 3.70 15.64
CA ALA A 195 -21.25 2.46 16.35
C ALA A 195 -20.15 2.20 17.39
N PHE A 196 -20.49 1.48 18.46
CA PHE A 196 -19.54 1.14 19.52
C PHE A 196 -18.26 0.48 18.96
N TRP A 197 -18.37 -0.37 17.94
CA TRP A 197 -17.24 -1.03 17.28
C TRP A 197 -16.32 -0.06 16.54
N GLU A 198 -16.87 0.92 15.83
CA GLU A 198 -16.11 1.95 15.14
C GLU A 198 -15.34 2.83 16.17
N TRP A 199 -15.93 3.07 17.35
CA TRP A 199 -15.26 3.73 18.47
C TRP A 199 -14.11 2.92 19.04
N LEU A 200 -14.32 1.61 19.24
CA LEU A 200 -13.28 0.70 19.72
C LEU A 200 -12.09 0.69 18.75
N ILE A 201 -12.37 0.64 17.44
CA ILE A 201 -11.36 0.73 16.37
C ILE A 201 -10.57 2.04 16.51
N VAL A 202 -11.24 3.19 16.56
CA VAL A 202 -10.53 4.48 16.62
C VAL A 202 -9.68 4.60 17.88
N ILE A 203 -10.23 4.29 19.05
CA ILE A 203 -9.51 4.47 20.33
C ILE A 203 -8.30 3.53 20.44
N LEU A 204 -8.42 2.29 19.95
CA LEU A 204 -7.37 1.29 20.07
C LEU A 204 -6.36 1.36 18.92
N LEU A 205 -6.82 1.41 17.66
CA LEU A 205 -5.95 1.34 16.50
C LEU A 205 -5.27 2.66 16.15
N THR A 206 -5.86 3.82 16.47
CA THR A 206 -5.20 5.11 16.21
C THR A 206 -3.85 5.23 16.93
N PRO A 207 -3.75 5.07 18.27
CA PRO A 207 -2.47 5.19 18.96
C PRO A 207 -1.49 4.10 18.54
N ILE A 208 -1.96 2.87 18.29
CA ILE A 208 -1.11 1.78 17.81
C ILE A 208 -0.54 2.11 16.43
N THR A 209 -1.38 2.53 15.49
CA THR A 209 -0.97 2.91 14.12
C THR A 209 0.00 4.07 14.15
N PHE A 210 -0.31 5.09 14.95
CA PHE A 210 0.54 6.28 15.11
C PHE A 210 1.90 5.91 15.72
N GLY A 211 1.91 5.12 16.80
CA GLY A 211 3.13 4.65 17.43
C GLY A 211 3.98 3.78 16.52
N ALA A 212 3.36 2.83 15.81
CA ALA A 212 4.04 1.94 14.86
C ALA A 212 4.66 2.73 13.69
N LEU A 213 3.91 3.67 13.10
CA LEU A 213 4.42 4.48 12.00
C LEU A 213 5.50 5.45 12.44
N ILE A 214 5.40 6.05 13.64
CA ILE A 214 6.48 6.88 14.19
C ILE A 214 7.71 6.03 14.42
N TYR A 215 7.57 4.87 15.08
CA TYR A 215 8.67 3.97 15.34
C TYR A 215 9.38 3.57 14.04
N ALA A 216 8.64 3.11 13.04
CA ALA A 216 9.20 2.77 11.72
C ALA A 216 9.83 3.97 10.99
N SER A 217 9.37 5.20 11.28
CA SER A 217 9.93 6.42 10.69
C SER A 217 11.24 6.85 11.34
N ILE A 218 11.42 6.57 12.63
CA ILE A 218 12.60 6.97 13.41
C ILE A 218 13.61 5.84 13.56
N SER A 219 13.19 4.57 13.49
CA SER A 219 14.07 3.40 13.69
C SER A 219 15.34 3.44 12.84
N PRO A 220 15.34 3.86 11.56
CA PRO A 220 16.57 3.90 10.77
C PRO A 220 17.56 4.98 11.25
N PHE A 221 17.08 5.98 12.00
CA PHE A 221 17.88 7.05 12.61
C PHE A 221 18.30 6.74 14.05
N MET A 222 17.73 5.69 14.66
CA MET A 222 18.10 5.23 16.01
C MET A 222 19.30 4.27 15.98
N LEU A 223 19.77 3.88 14.79
CA LEU A 223 21.01 3.12 14.63
C LEU A 223 22.19 4.01 15.02
N ASN A 224 23.01 3.53 15.97
CA ASN A 224 24.22 4.23 16.38
C ASN A 224 25.30 4.02 15.31
N GLU A 225 25.34 4.94 14.35
CA GLU A 225 26.34 4.96 13.29
C GLU A 225 27.74 5.22 13.86
N ILE A 226 28.67 4.30 13.59
CA ILE A 226 30.09 4.44 13.95
C ILE A 226 30.82 5.18 12.83
N SER A 227 30.66 4.71 11.58
CA SER A 227 31.35 5.25 10.42
C SER A 227 30.56 5.04 9.13
N SER A 228 30.63 6.02 8.21
CA SER A 228 30.13 5.86 6.84
C SER A 228 31.18 5.16 5.98
N LEU A 229 30.77 4.18 5.17
CA LEU A 229 31.66 3.42 4.31
C LEU A 229 31.39 3.77 2.82
N PRO A 230 32.28 4.54 2.17
CA PRO A 230 32.11 4.89 0.75
C PRO A 230 32.24 3.69 -0.19
N ASP A 231 31.67 3.81 -1.38
CA ASP A 231 31.84 2.83 -2.46
C ASP A 231 33.32 2.56 -2.78
N GLN A 232 33.63 1.31 -3.13
CA GLN A 232 34.97 0.77 -3.43
C GLN A 232 35.98 0.87 -2.28
N THR A 233 35.54 1.08 -1.04
CA THR A 233 36.44 1.06 0.12
C THR A 233 36.55 -0.34 0.71
N ALA A 234 37.76 -0.75 1.06
CA ALA A 234 37.98 -2.01 1.77
C ALA A 234 37.85 -1.78 3.27
N TYR A 235 36.83 -2.36 3.90
CA TYR A 235 36.80 -2.54 5.35
C TYR A 235 37.83 -3.62 5.71
N ILE A 236 38.69 -3.30 6.67
CA ILE A 236 39.69 -4.23 7.22
C ILE A 236 39.38 -4.37 8.71
N ASP A 237 39.17 -5.62 9.15
CA ASP A 237 38.99 -5.94 10.56
C ASP A 237 40.14 -5.36 11.40
N PRO A 238 39.88 -4.70 12.55
CA PRO A 238 40.92 -4.15 13.41
C PRO A 238 41.99 -5.17 13.83
N ASN A 239 41.64 -6.45 13.89
CA ASN A 239 42.54 -7.54 14.23
C ASN A 239 43.17 -8.25 13.01
N ASN A 240 42.96 -7.72 11.79
CA ASN A 240 43.45 -8.24 10.51
C ASN A 240 43.03 -9.69 10.23
N HIS A 241 41.81 -10.09 10.63
CA HIS A 241 41.30 -11.42 10.32
C HIS A 241 40.69 -11.50 8.92
N PHE A 242 39.93 -10.49 8.51
CA PHE A 242 39.20 -10.47 7.26
C PHE A 242 39.18 -9.08 6.64
N GLN A 243 38.83 -9.03 5.35
CA GLN A 243 38.48 -7.79 4.67
C GLN A 243 37.18 -7.96 3.86
N LEU A 244 36.51 -6.83 3.65
CA LEU A 244 35.29 -6.73 2.85
C LEU A 244 35.35 -5.46 2.00
N THR A 245 35.24 -5.59 0.69
CA THR A 245 35.09 -4.43 -0.18
C THR A 245 33.64 -3.97 -0.20
N VAL A 246 33.43 -2.69 0.05
CA VAL A 246 32.12 -2.04 0.01
C VAL A 246 31.80 -1.67 -1.45
N HIS A 247 30.57 -1.96 -1.86
CA HIS A 247 30.01 -1.73 -3.19
C HIS A 247 28.66 -1.05 -3.03
N GLY A 248 28.49 0.08 -3.72
CA GLY A 248 27.30 0.91 -3.64
C GLY A 248 27.39 1.98 -2.54
N ASP A 249 26.49 2.95 -2.64
CA ASP A 249 26.43 4.09 -1.72
C ASP A 249 25.53 3.82 -0.50
N GLY A 250 25.80 4.56 0.58
CA GLY A 250 24.93 4.57 1.77
C GLY A 250 25.15 3.42 2.75
N TRP A 251 26.26 2.69 2.61
CA TRP A 251 26.72 1.74 3.62
C TRP A 251 27.32 2.45 4.83
N ARG A 252 27.05 1.91 6.01
CA ARG A 252 27.56 2.40 7.28
C ARG A 252 27.82 1.26 8.24
N GLU A 253 28.89 1.39 9.02
CA GLU A 253 29.15 0.58 10.19
C GLU A 253 28.28 1.08 11.35
N VAL A 254 27.59 0.15 12.01
CA VAL A 254 26.74 0.44 13.16
C VAL A 254 27.23 -0.29 14.40
N GLU A 255 26.85 0.21 15.57
CA GLU A 255 27.18 -0.43 16.84
C GLU A 255 26.66 -1.86 16.90
N VAL A 256 27.52 -2.79 17.34
CA VAL A 256 27.15 -4.20 17.55
C VAL A 256 25.95 -4.32 18.49
N GLY A 257 24.95 -5.11 18.09
CA GLY A 257 23.66 -5.21 18.77
C GLY A 257 22.58 -4.31 18.18
N SER A 258 22.88 -3.55 17.11
CA SER A 258 21.87 -2.75 16.40
C SER A 258 20.99 -3.60 15.50
N LEU A 259 21.58 -4.62 14.86
CA LEU A 259 20.95 -5.54 13.92
C LEU A 259 20.99 -6.99 14.42
N SER A 260 22.01 -7.35 15.20
CA SER A 260 22.14 -8.67 15.81
C SER A 260 21.77 -8.65 17.31
N ASP A 261 21.81 -9.81 17.96
CA ASP A 261 21.69 -9.95 19.42
C ASP A 261 22.97 -9.55 20.19
N GLY A 262 23.92 -8.89 19.51
CA GLY A 262 25.21 -8.46 20.05
C GLY A 262 26.31 -9.50 19.90
N THR A 263 26.06 -10.60 19.18
CA THR A 263 27.06 -11.66 18.90
C THR A 263 27.87 -11.44 17.63
N ALA A 264 27.53 -10.44 16.81
CA ALA A 264 28.27 -10.11 15.60
C ALA A 264 29.59 -9.39 15.95
N GLU A 265 30.63 -9.65 15.17
CA GLU A 265 31.91 -8.91 15.20
C GLU A 265 31.82 -7.59 14.42
N LEU A 266 30.98 -7.56 13.38
CA LEU A 266 30.73 -6.39 12.54
C LEU A 266 29.28 -6.36 12.10
N GLU A 267 28.67 -5.17 12.13
CA GLU A 267 27.34 -4.91 11.61
C GLU A 267 27.39 -3.76 10.61
N LEU A 268 26.96 -4.02 9.38
CA LEU A 268 26.86 -3.03 8.32
C LEU A 268 25.39 -2.85 7.91
N ALA A 269 24.92 -1.62 7.93
CA ALA A 269 23.60 -1.25 7.42
C ALA A 269 23.73 -0.56 6.07
N GLY A 270 22.87 -0.91 5.12
CA GLY A 270 22.79 -0.30 3.81
C GLY A 270 21.81 0.89 3.75
N SER A 271 21.55 1.36 2.53
CA SER A 271 20.69 2.52 2.27
C SER A 271 19.19 2.26 2.44
N VAL A 272 18.78 1.00 2.60
CA VAL A 272 17.39 0.57 2.83
C VAL A 272 17.32 -0.30 4.08
N GLU A 273 16.16 -0.32 4.75
CA GLU A 273 15.98 -0.92 6.09
C GLU A 273 16.40 -2.40 6.15
N ASP A 274 15.94 -3.22 5.20
CA ASP A 274 16.28 -4.64 5.14
C ASP A 274 17.48 -4.92 4.21
N ALA A 275 18.47 -4.02 4.15
CA ALA A 275 19.76 -4.27 3.52
C ALA A 275 20.87 -4.20 4.57
N PHE A 276 21.45 -5.34 4.93
CA PHE A 276 22.52 -5.38 5.92
C PHE A 276 23.46 -6.57 5.76
N PHE A 277 24.64 -6.46 6.36
CA PHE A 277 25.61 -7.53 6.53
C PHE A 277 26.02 -7.67 7.99
N LEU A 278 26.17 -8.91 8.45
CA LEU A 278 26.64 -9.27 9.79
C LEU A 278 27.84 -10.19 9.64
N VAL A 279 28.93 -9.92 10.35
CA VAL A 279 30.06 -10.85 10.45
C VAL A 279 29.99 -11.56 11.78
N PHE A 280 30.02 -12.90 11.78
CA PHE A 280 30.12 -13.72 12.96
C PHE A 280 31.47 -14.42 13.01
N LYS A 281 31.98 -14.58 14.22
CA LYS A 281 33.16 -15.38 14.53
C LYS A 281 32.76 -16.49 15.48
N THR A 282 33.18 -17.71 15.20
CA THR A 282 32.92 -18.87 16.06
C THR A 282 34.21 -19.56 16.50
N SER A 283 34.34 -19.76 17.82
CA SER A 283 35.47 -20.44 18.47
C SER A 283 34.95 -21.34 19.61
N PRO A 284 35.23 -22.67 19.63
CA PRO A 284 36.03 -23.43 18.67
C PRO A 284 35.37 -23.50 17.28
N PRO A 285 36.13 -23.83 16.22
CA PRO A 285 35.61 -23.75 14.87
C PRO A 285 34.54 -24.82 14.66
N ILE A 286 33.39 -24.38 14.16
CA ILE A 286 32.34 -25.26 13.63
C ILE A 286 32.67 -25.51 12.16
N THR A 287 32.34 -26.70 11.64
CA THR A 287 32.64 -27.01 10.25
C THR A 287 31.87 -26.08 9.32
N LEU A 288 32.47 -25.72 8.18
CA LEU A 288 31.82 -24.85 7.19
C LEU A 288 30.47 -25.41 6.71
N ASN A 289 30.33 -26.74 6.64
CA ASN A 289 29.05 -27.37 6.29
C ASN A 289 27.99 -27.13 7.36
N ASP A 290 28.33 -27.28 8.64
CA ASP A 290 27.37 -27.09 9.74
C ASP A 290 26.86 -25.64 9.80
N ILE A 291 27.73 -24.65 9.53
CA ILE A 291 27.34 -23.24 9.43
C ILE A 291 26.35 -23.04 8.29
N VAL A 292 26.69 -23.52 7.09
CA VAL A 292 25.86 -23.39 5.89
C VAL A 292 24.51 -24.08 6.08
N ASP A 293 24.50 -25.33 6.55
CA ASP A 293 23.28 -26.10 6.77
C ASP A 293 22.37 -25.44 7.80
N SER A 294 22.95 -24.96 8.92
CA SER A 294 22.20 -24.24 9.96
C SER A 294 21.57 -22.96 9.42
N ARG A 295 22.31 -22.19 8.62
CA ARG A 295 21.83 -20.92 8.06
C ARG A 295 20.80 -21.12 6.96
N ILE A 296 21.01 -22.09 6.07
CA ILE A 296 20.01 -22.45 5.07
C ILE A 296 18.70 -22.88 5.76
N ALA A 297 18.77 -23.70 6.81
CA ALA A 297 17.60 -24.11 7.58
C ALA A 297 16.89 -22.92 8.25
N PHE A 298 17.66 -21.99 8.82
CA PHE A 298 17.13 -20.73 9.38
C PHE A 298 16.42 -19.90 8.31
N ILE A 299 17.09 -19.68 7.17
CA ILE A 299 16.56 -18.93 6.02
C ILE A 299 15.26 -19.58 5.51
N GLN A 300 15.24 -20.90 5.32
CA GLN A 300 14.05 -21.63 4.84
C GLN A 300 12.90 -21.63 5.86
N THR A 301 13.20 -21.50 7.16
CA THR A 301 12.16 -21.33 8.18
C THR A 301 11.47 -19.97 8.05
N GLN A 302 12.21 -18.92 7.69
CA GLN A 302 11.65 -17.59 7.45
C GLN A 302 11.01 -17.47 6.05
N TYR A 303 11.59 -18.15 5.07
CA TYR A 303 11.22 -18.06 3.65
C TYR A 303 11.09 -19.48 3.04
N PRO A 304 9.95 -20.17 3.21
CA PRO A 304 9.81 -21.57 2.81
C PRO A 304 10.04 -21.86 1.32
N ASP A 305 9.76 -20.89 0.45
CA ASP A 305 9.88 -21.03 -1.01
C ASP A 305 11.22 -20.54 -1.57
N ILE A 306 12.18 -20.18 -0.70
CA ILE A 306 13.48 -19.64 -1.12
C ILE A 306 14.38 -20.74 -1.72
N LYS A 307 15.11 -20.39 -2.77
CA LYS A 307 16.03 -21.32 -3.46
C LYS A 307 17.45 -20.92 -3.22
N CYS A 308 18.25 -21.84 -2.68
CA CYS A 308 19.65 -21.62 -2.39
C CYS A 308 20.55 -22.26 -3.45
N HIS A 309 21.61 -21.55 -3.82
CA HIS A 309 22.71 -22.02 -4.63
C HIS A 309 24.01 -21.86 -3.86
N GLU A 310 24.83 -22.91 -3.84
CA GLU A 310 26.11 -22.94 -3.15
C GLU A 310 27.26 -23.05 -4.15
N GLU A 311 28.25 -22.18 -3.98
CA GLU A 311 29.51 -22.14 -4.71
C GLU A 311 30.66 -22.34 -3.71
N ARG A 312 31.62 -23.20 -4.03
CA ARG A 312 32.84 -23.40 -3.23
C ARG A 312 34.05 -22.99 -4.04
N SER A 313 34.97 -22.27 -3.41
CA SER A 313 36.23 -21.84 -4.02
C SER A 313 37.39 -22.02 -3.05
N LEU A 314 38.60 -22.08 -3.60
CA LEU A 314 39.82 -22.06 -2.79
C LEU A 314 40.25 -20.60 -2.61
N VAL A 315 40.62 -20.25 -1.38
CA VAL A 315 41.24 -18.97 -1.07
C VAL A 315 42.58 -18.90 -1.80
N GLN A 316 42.84 -17.80 -2.53
CA GLN A 316 44.06 -17.68 -3.32
C GLN A 316 45.32 -17.82 -2.44
N GLY A 317 46.24 -18.69 -2.85
CA GLY A 317 47.50 -18.92 -2.14
C GLY A 317 47.37 -19.73 -0.85
N GLN A 318 46.19 -20.26 -0.51
CA GLN A 318 45.96 -21.07 0.70
C GLN A 318 45.21 -22.37 0.35
N LEU A 319 45.39 -23.41 1.18
CA LEU A 319 44.57 -24.64 1.14
C LEU A 319 43.29 -24.48 1.98
N ALA A 320 42.76 -23.27 2.06
CA ALA A 320 41.52 -22.96 2.76
C ALA A 320 40.35 -22.92 1.76
N VAL A 321 39.21 -23.47 2.17
CA VAL A 321 37.97 -23.45 1.38
C VAL A 321 37.13 -22.25 1.83
N MET A 322 36.58 -21.54 0.87
CA MET A 322 35.56 -20.51 1.07
C MET A 322 34.26 -21.01 0.45
N ILE A 323 33.18 -20.96 1.23
CA ILE A 323 31.83 -21.31 0.77
C ILE A 323 31.03 -20.02 0.62
N HIS A 324 30.37 -19.88 -0.52
CA HIS A 324 29.43 -18.81 -0.80
C HIS A 324 28.07 -19.40 -1.13
N VAL A 325 27.03 -18.97 -0.43
CA VAL A 325 25.65 -19.38 -0.64
C VAL A 325 24.82 -18.16 -0.97
N MET A 326 24.01 -18.25 -2.01
CA MET A 326 22.99 -17.26 -2.34
C MET A 326 21.62 -17.92 -2.29
N CYS A 327 20.70 -17.37 -1.51
CA CYS A 327 19.31 -17.79 -1.47
C CYS A 327 18.41 -16.68 -2.01
N GLU A 328 17.65 -16.98 -3.05
CA GLU A 328 16.76 -16.02 -3.72
C GLU A 328 15.30 -16.46 -3.64
N GLY A 329 14.41 -15.51 -3.41
CA GLY A 329 12.98 -15.79 -3.27
C GLY A 329 12.14 -14.53 -3.21
N GLN A 330 10.97 -14.63 -2.61
CA GLN A 330 10.05 -13.52 -2.40
C GLN A 330 9.42 -13.60 -1.01
N TYR A 331 9.23 -12.45 -0.37
CA TYR A 331 8.50 -12.31 0.88
C TYR A 331 7.50 -11.16 0.76
N MET A 332 6.21 -11.42 1.02
CA MET A 332 5.16 -10.40 0.93
C MET A 332 5.13 -9.63 -0.42
N ARG A 333 5.55 -10.30 -1.51
CA ARG A 333 5.75 -9.80 -2.90
C ARG A 333 7.06 -9.07 -3.17
N ASP A 334 7.83 -8.73 -2.16
CA ASP A 334 9.14 -8.14 -2.34
C ASP A 334 10.19 -9.23 -2.62
N PRO A 335 11.08 -9.04 -3.60
CA PRO A 335 12.22 -9.93 -3.79
C PRO A 335 13.12 -9.95 -2.56
N VAL A 336 13.59 -11.15 -2.21
CA VAL A 336 14.51 -11.39 -1.10
C VAL A 336 15.77 -12.05 -1.63
N LEU A 337 16.92 -11.55 -1.17
CA LEU A 337 18.24 -12.15 -1.33
C LEU A 337 18.86 -12.33 0.06
N GLN A 338 19.30 -13.54 0.35
CA GLN A 338 20.09 -13.88 1.53
C GLN A 338 21.43 -14.43 1.05
N THR A 339 22.53 -14.00 1.66
CA THR A 339 23.87 -14.47 1.30
C THR A 339 24.61 -14.99 2.53
N ILE A 340 25.38 -16.05 2.36
CA ILE A 340 26.30 -16.57 3.38
C ILE A 340 27.67 -16.70 2.71
N THR A 341 28.70 -16.09 3.27
CA THR A 341 30.09 -16.33 2.86
C THR A 341 30.91 -16.75 4.07
N ALA A 342 31.49 -17.94 4.06
CA ALA A 342 32.20 -18.47 5.22
C ALA A 342 33.56 -19.09 4.85
N PHE A 343 34.54 -18.94 5.74
CA PHE A 343 35.87 -19.54 5.62
C PHE A 343 36.49 -19.80 6.99
N GLU A 344 37.46 -20.72 7.03
CA GLU A 344 38.25 -21.03 8.22
C GLU A 344 39.56 -20.24 8.22
N LYS A 345 39.95 -19.68 9.37
CA LYS A 345 41.24 -19.02 9.56
C LYS A 345 41.80 -19.34 10.95
N GLY A 346 42.87 -20.12 11.01
CA GLY A 346 43.47 -20.56 12.27
C GLY A 346 42.54 -21.54 13.01
N ASN A 347 42.14 -21.17 14.23
CA ASN A 347 41.20 -21.95 15.06
C ASN A 347 39.79 -21.36 15.06
N ASP A 348 39.49 -20.45 14.15
CA ASP A 348 38.23 -19.72 14.11
C ASP A 348 37.56 -19.90 12.74
N THR A 349 36.24 -19.87 12.74
CA THR A 349 35.44 -19.79 11.52
C THR A 349 34.78 -18.42 11.44
N TYR A 350 34.91 -17.77 10.28
CA TYR A 350 34.30 -16.47 10.00
C TYR A 350 33.15 -16.66 9.02
N GLU A 351 32.04 -15.96 9.28
CA GLU A 351 30.82 -15.99 8.48
C GLU A 351 30.36 -14.56 8.21
N LEU A 352 30.16 -14.21 6.95
CA LEU A 352 29.40 -13.03 6.55
C LEU A 352 27.98 -13.46 6.16
N PHE A 353 26.99 -13.00 6.91
CA PHE A 353 25.58 -13.18 6.63
C PHE A 353 24.97 -11.88 6.11
N GLY A 354 24.35 -11.90 4.93
CA GLY A 354 23.75 -10.72 4.30
C GLY A 354 22.27 -10.91 4.02
N THR A 355 21.47 -9.88 4.28
CA THR A 355 20.06 -9.79 3.91
C THR A 355 19.80 -8.58 3.01
N LEU A 356 19.05 -8.79 1.93
CA LEU A 356 18.47 -7.74 1.09
C LEU A 356 17.00 -8.08 0.79
N SER A 357 16.07 -7.27 1.30
CA SER A 357 14.64 -7.33 0.98
C SER A 357 14.11 -5.94 0.67
N THR A 358 13.60 -5.71 -0.54
CA THR A 358 13.15 -4.36 -0.92
C THR A 358 12.25 -4.42 -2.16
N PRO A 359 11.40 -3.40 -2.42
CA PRO A 359 10.57 -3.36 -3.62
C PRO A 359 11.36 -3.56 -4.91
N LYS A 360 10.68 -4.16 -5.89
CA LYS A 360 11.29 -4.74 -7.10
C LYS A 360 12.29 -3.84 -7.84
N LEU A 361 11.98 -2.55 -8.03
CA LEU A 361 12.86 -1.66 -8.78
C LEU A 361 14.10 -1.28 -7.98
N THR A 362 13.96 -1.08 -6.68
CA THR A 362 15.11 -0.86 -5.78
C THR A 362 15.97 -2.10 -5.67
N TYR A 363 15.35 -3.28 -5.59
CA TYR A 363 16.07 -4.56 -5.56
C TYR A 363 16.90 -4.76 -6.83
N SER A 364 16.32 -4.47 -7.99
CA SER A 364 17.02 -4.56 -9.27
C SER A 364 18.23 -3.63 -9.36
N ALA A 365 18.20 -2.49 -8.66
CA ALA A 365 19.32 -1.55 -8.63
C ALA A 365 20.44 -2.02 -7.68
N LEU A 366 20.09 -2.57 -6.51
CA LEU A 366 21.06 -2.89 -5.46
C LEU A 366 21.61 -4.32 -5.50
N SER A 367 20.86 -5.27 -6.07
CA SER A 367 21.17 -6.71 -5.93
C SER A 367 22.52 -7.13 -6.51
N ALA A 368 23.00 -6.47 -7.57
CA ALA A 368 24.30 -6.79 -8.17
C ALA A 368 25.46 -6.41 -7.24
N GLU A 369 25.44 -5.18 -6.73
CA GLU A 369 26.44 -4.67 -5.78
C GLU A 369 26.41 -5.45 -4.46
N PHE A 370 25.21 -5.77 -3.96
CA PHE A 370 25.04 -6.58 -2.77
C PHE A 370 25.67 -7.98 -2.90
N LYS A 371 25.42 -8.67 -4.03
CA LYS A 371 26.05 -9.97 -4.31
C LYS A 371 27.56 -9.86 -4.43
N GLN A 372 28.05 -8.79 -5.05
CA GLN A 372 29.48 -8.58 -5.23
C GLN A 372 30.18 -8.38 -3.88
N MET A 373 29.61 -7.54 -3.00
CA MET A 373 30.10 -7.35 -1.63
C MET A 373 30.18 -8.69 -0.89
N ALA A 374 29.12 -9.50 -0.93
CA ALA A 374 29.11 -10.81 -0.29
C ALA A 374 30.22 -11.75 -0.82
N LYS A 375 30.51 -11.71 -2.13
CA LYS A 375 31.55 -12.54 -2.77
C LYS A 375 32.98 -12.07 -2.48
N GLU A 376 33.19 -10.79 -2.18
CA GLU A 376 34.51 -10.21 -1.91
C GLU A 376 34.92 -10.25 -0.43
N PHE A 377 34.11 -10.86 0.42
CA PHE A 377 34.49 -11.19 1.79
C PHE A 377 35.59 -12.25 1.80
N GLN A 378 36.78 -11.92 2.30
CA GLN A 378 37.94 -12.81 2.22
C GLN A 378 38.86 -12.72 3.44
N PRO A 379 39.61 -13.80 3.74
CA PRO A 379 40.64 -13.77 4.78
C PRO A 379 41.81 -12.87 4.37
N LEU A 380 42.40 -12.21 5.37
CA LEU A 380 43.67 -11.45 5.24
C LEU A 380 44.93 -12.30 5.45
#